data_AF-A0A380FED6-F1
#
_entry.id   AF-A0A380FED6-F1
#
_cell.length_a   1.000
_cell.length_b   1.000
_cell.length_c   1.000
_cell.angle_alpha   90.00
_cell.angle_beta   90.00
_cell.angle_gamma   90.00
#
_symmetry.space_group_name_H-M   'P 1'
#
loop_
_entity.id
_entity.type
_entity.pdbx_description
1 polymer ?
#
loop_
_entity_poly.entity_id
_entity_poly.type
_entity_poly.pdbx_seq_one_letter_code
_entity_poly.pdbx_strand_id
1 'polypeptide(L)'
;MTEILQTLSDRRGQLLTTIFEHIQISFIALLIAALIGVPLGILLTKTKKLSEIVMNIAAILQTIPSLALLGLMIPLFGIGKVPAVIALVVYALLPILRNTYTGIAEVDPSLVEAAKGIGMKTRT
;
A
#
# COMPACT_ATOMS: atom_id res chain seq x y z
N MET A 1 24.40 24.80 17.54
CA MET A 1 22.95 25.09 17.32
C MET A 1 22.73 26.03 16.15
N THR A 2 23.50 27.13 16.03
CA THR A 2 23.44 28.08 14.91
C THR A 2 23.79 27.48 13.54
N GLU A 3 24.75 26.56 13.46
CA GLU A 3 25.13 25.90 12.20
C GLU A 3 24.01 25.04 11.57
N ILE A 4 23.18 24.39 12.41
CA ILE A 4 22.02 23.62 11.96
C ILE A 4 20.95 24.56 11.41
N LEU A 5 20.72 25.69 12.10
CA LEU A 5 19.74 26.70 11.68
C LEU A 5 20.15 27.39 10.37
N GLN A 6 21.45 27.63 10.17
CA GLN A 6 21.99 28.11 8.89
C GLN A 6 21.81 27.07 7.79
N THR A 7 22.22 25.81 8.01
CA THR A 7 22.07 24.74 7.02
C THR A 7 20.61 24.51 6.61
N LEU A 8 19.67 24.60 7.56
CA LEU A 8 18.24 24.50 7.30
C LEU A 8 17.71 25.70 6.50
N SER A 9 18.17 26.91 6.80
CA SER A 9 17.81 28.12 6.04
C SER A 9 18.34 28.05 4.61
N ASP A 10 19.60 27.63 4.45
CA ASP A 10 20.29 27.57 3.16
C ASP A 10 19.73 26.46 2.24
N ARG A 11 19.29 25.34 2.82
CA ARG A 11 18.73 24.20 2.08
C ARG A 11 17.20 24.15 2.06
N ARG A 12 16.52 25.13 2.65
CA ARG A 12 15.04 25.14 2.78
C ARG A 12 14.35 24.87 1.45
N GLY A 13 14.81 25.52 0.37
CA GLY A 13 14.25 25.32 -0.97
C GLY A 13 14.42 23.88 -1.46
N GLN A 14 15.62 23.30 -1.30
CA GLN A 14 15.90 21.91 -1.68
C GLN A 14 15.07 20.92 -0.88
N LEU A 15 14.95 21.13 0.44
CA LEU A 15 14.16 20.26 1.32
C LEU A 15 12.68 20.24 0.92
N LEU A 16 12.10 21.41 0.62
CA LEU A 16 10.72 21.51 0.17
C LEU A 16 10.50 20.77 -1.16
N THR A 17 11.42 20.93 -2.11
CA THR A 17 11.35 20.21 -3.40
C THR A 17 11.42 18.71 -3.18
N THR A 18 12.38 18.19 -2.41
CA THR A 18 12.53 16.75 -2.19
C THR A 18 11.33 16.15 -1.45
N ILE A 19 10.76 16.86 -0.47
CA ILE A 19 9.53 16.42 0.20
C ILE A 19 8.38 16.33 -0.80
N PHE A 20 8.22 17.34 -1.66
CA PHE A 20 7.17 17.33 -2.67
C PHE A 20 7.35 16.17 -3.67
N GLU A 21 8.58 15.92 -4.12
CA GLU A 21 8.88 14.76 -4.96
C GLU A 21 8.55 13.44 -4.28
N HIS A 22 8.88 13.30 -2.99
CA HIS A 22 8.57 12.10 -2.23
C HIS A 22 7.05 11.90 -2.09
N ILE A 23 6.30 12.97 -1.78
CA ILE A 23 4.84 12.92 -1.71
C ILE A 23 4.25 12.48 -3.05
N GLN A 24 4.73 13.04 -4.16
CA GLN A 24 4.25 12.68 -5.49
C GLN A 24 4.48 11.19 -5.80
N ILE A 25 5.69 10.69 -5.55
CA ILE A 25 6.06 9.29 -5.79
C ILE A 25 5.23 8.35 -4.89
N SER A 26 5.12 8.68 -3.61
CA SER A 26 4.35 7.90 -2.63
C SER A 26 2.87 7.89 -2.95
N PHE A 27 2.29 9.01 -3.41
CA PHE A 27 0.89 9.10 -3.79
C PHE A 27 0.58 8.25 -5.02
N ILE A 28 1.44 8.30 -6.05
CA ILE A 28 1.30 7.45 -7.25
C ILE A 28 1.37 5.96 -6.87
N ALA A 29 2.36 5.57 -6.06
CA ALA A 29 2.49 4.20 -5.60
C ALA A 29 1.27 3.76 -4.79
N LEU A 30 0.76 4.61 -3.90
CA LEU A 30 -0.42 4.34 -3.09
C LEU A 30 -1.67 4.14 -3.95
N LEU A 31 -1.89 5.00 -4.95
CA LEU A 31 -3.02 4.86 -5.88
C LEU A 31 -2.97 3.54 -6.63
N ILE A 32 -1.80 3.18 -7.18
CA ILE A 32 -1.62 1.90 -7.88
C ILE A 32 -1.88 0.72 -6.93
N ALA A 33 -1.29 0.77 -5.73
CA ALA A 33 -1.48 -0.27 -4.73
C ALA A 33 -2.93 -0.37 -4.26
N ALA A 34 -3.67 0.74 -4.15
CA ALA A 34 -5.09 0.74 -3.80
C ALA A 34 -5.95 0.15 -4.93
N LEU A 35 -5.68 0.51 -6.19
CA LEU A 35 -6.39 -0.02 -7.35
C LEU A 35 -6.22 -1.54 -7.51
N ILE A 36 -5.13 -2.11 -7.01
CA ILE A 36 -4.88 -3.56 -7.03
C ILE A 36 -5.36 -4.21 -5.72
N GLY A 37 -4.95 -3.66 -4.59
CA GLY A 37 -5.15 -4.23 -3.26
C GLY A 37 -6.60 -4.17 -2.78
N VAL A 38 -7.37 -3.13 -3.13
CA VAL A 38 -8.79 -3.05 -2.73
C VAL A 38 -9.62 -4.11 -3.46
N PRO A 39 -9.59 -4.22 -4.81
CA PRO A 39 -10.34 -5.28 -5.50
C PRO A 39 -9.93 -6.69 -5.10
N LEU A 40 -8.62 -6.95 -4.95
CA LEU A 40 -8.14 -8.23 -4.47
C LEU A 40 -8.59 -8.51 -3.03
N GLY A 41 -8.51 -7.53 -2.14
CA GLY A 41 -8.96 -7.64 -0.75
C GLY A 41 -10.44 -7.99 -0.67
N ILE A 42 -11.28 -7.31 -1.46
CA ILE A 42 -12.72 -7.63 -1.60
C ILE A 42 -12.91 -9.06 -2.11
N LEU A 43 -12.19 -9.48 -3.15
CA LEU A 43 -12.33 -10.83 -3.72
C LEU A 43 -11.97 -11.93 -2.71
N LEU A 44 -10.96 -11.69 -1.87
CA LEU A 44 -10.50 -12.63 -0.86
C LEU A 44 -11.49 -12.85 0.28
N THR A 45 -12.42 -11.92 0.53
CA THR A 45 -13.47 -12.09 1.56
C THR A 45 -14.38 -13.30 1.29
N LYS A 46 -14.42 -13.81 0.06
CA LYS A 46 -15.24 -14.96 -0.32
C LYS A 46 -14.70 -16.29 0.20
N THR A 47 -13.39 -16.38 0.42
CA THR A 47 -12.73 -17.66 0.72
C THR A 47 -11.61 -17.49 1.75
N LYS A 48 -11.89 -17.86 3.00
CA LYS A 48 -10.95 -17.75 4.14
C LYS A 48 -9.60 -18.44 3.90
N LYS A 49 -9.59 -19.61 3.25
CA LYS A 49 -8.34 -20.34 2.97
C LYS A 49 -7.46 -19.60 1.96
N LEU A 50 -8.06 -18.98 0.94
CA LEU A 50 -7.31 -18.20 -0.05
C LEU A 50 -6.79 -16.89 0.55
N SER A 51 -7.57 -16.24 1.41
CA SER A 51 -7.12 -15.03 2.11
C SER A 51 -5.92 -15.31 2.99
N GLU A 52 -5.92 -16.41 3.75
CA GLU A 52 -4.77 -16.81 4.58
C GLU A 52 -3.51 -17.06 3.72
N ILE A 53 -3.63 -17.77 2.60
CA ILE A 53 -2.50 -18.04 1.70
C ILE A 53 -1.94 -16.73 1.12
N VAL A 54 -2.80 -15.85 0.59
CA VAL A 54 -2.36 -14.60 -0.03
C VAL A 54 -1.74 -13.67 1.00
N MET A 55 -2.31 -13.56 2.21
CA MET A 55 -1.73 -12.77 3.29
C MET A 55 -0.37 -13.29 3.72
N ASN A 56 -0.19 -14.61 3.81
CA ASN A 56 1.10 -15.20 4.18
C ASN A 56 2.16 -14.95 3.10
N ILE A 57 1.83 -15.10 1.82
CA ILE A 57 2.74 -14.78 0.71
C ILE A 57 3.14 -13.31 0.75
N ALA A 58 2.16 -12.42 0.89
CA ALA A 58 2.40 -10.99 0.93
C ALA A 58 3.20 -10.57 2.19
N ALA A 59 2.99 -11.24 3.33
CA ALA A 59 3.81 -11.06 4.53
C ALA A 59 5.27 -11.47 4.30
N ILE A 60 5.52 -12.60 3.63
CA ILE A 60 6.89 -13.03 3.28
C ILE A 60 7.57 -11.99 2.39
N LEU A 61 6.88 -11.46 1.38
CA LEU A 61 7.43 -10.42 0.50
C LEU A 61 7.83 -9.15 1.28
N GLN A 62 7.10 -8.79 2.33
CA GLN A 62 7.44 -7.64 3.17
C GLN A 62 8.62 -7.85 4.10
N THR A 63 9.02 -9.11 4.37
CA THR A 63 10.20 -9.37 5.20
C THR A 63 11.50 -9.04 4.47
N ILE A 64 11.46 -8.97 3.14
CA ILE A 64 12.57 -8.48 2.32
C ILE A 64 12.83 -7.02 2.74
N PRO A 65 14.09 -6.59 3.00
CA PRO A 65 14.40 -5.19 3.27
C PRO A 65 14.24 -4.32 2.02
N SER A 66 13.81 -3.06 2.19
CA SER A 66 13.52 -2.17 1.06
C SER A 66 14.75 -1.87 0.21
N LEU A 67 15.92 -1.77 0.85
CA LEU A 67 17.22 -1.64 0.20
C LEU A 67 17.55 -2.86 -0.68
N ALA A 68 17.25 -4.08 -0.23
CA ALA A 68 17.48 -5.29 -1.00
C ALA A 68 16.54 -5.37 -2.20
N LEU A 69 15.26 -5.04 -2.01
CA LEU A 69 14.29 -4.97 -3.09
C LEU A 69 14.68 -3.93 -4.15
N LEU A 70 15.11 -2.74 -3.73
CA LEU A 70 15.65 -1.72 -4.64
C LEU A 70 16.88 -2.24 -5.40
N GLY A 71 17.81 -2.91 -4.71
CA GLY A 71 18.99 -3.53 -5.32
C GLY A 71 18.62 -4.53 -6.42
N LEU A 72 17.57 -5.34 -6.23
CA LEU A 72 17.06 -6.27 -7.24
C LEU A 72 16.41 -5.57 -8.44
N MET A 73 15.84 -4.38 -8.24
CA MET A 73 15.19 -3.62 -9.31
C MET A 73 16.19 -2.87 -10.20
N ILE A 74 17.38 -2.51 -9.69
CA ILE A 74 18.38 -1.72 -10.43
C ILE A 74 18.82 -2.39 -11.75
N PRO A 75 19.15 -3.69 -11.81
CA PRO A 75 19.51 -4.34 -13.07
C PRO A 75 18.37 -4.38 -14.09
N LEU A 76 17.12 -4.35 -13.62
CA LEU A 76 15.93 -4.51 -14.45
C LEU A 76 15.39 -3.17 -14.97
N PHE A 77 15.41 -2.14 -14.13
CA PHE A 77 14.74 -0.85 -14.36
C PHE A 77 15.69 0.36 -14.24
N GLY A 78 16.96 0.13 -13.90
CA GLY A 78 17.92 1.18 -13.62
C GLY A 78 17.71 1.85 -12.27
N ILE A 79 18.39 2.98 -12.05
CA ILE A 79 18.22 3.83 -10.85
C ILE A 79 17.21 4.92 -11.18
N GLY A 80 16.23 5.16 -10.30
CA GLY A 80 15.32 6.29 -10.46
C GLY A 80 13.98 6.14 -9.76
N LYS A 81 12.98 6.90 -10.21
CA LYS A 81 11.63 6.93 -9.62
C LYS A 81 10.85 5.63 -9.86
N VAL A 82 11.05 4.99 -11.02
CA VAL A 82 10.36 3.74 -11.40
C VAL A 82 10.59 2.60 -10.40
N PRO A 83 11.83 2.17 -10.10
CA PRO A 83 12.07 1.10 -9.12
C PRO A 83 11.57 1.48 -7.72
N ALA A 84 11.62 2.77 -7.34
CA ALA A 84 11.07 3.25 -6.08
C ALA A 84 9.54 3.09 -6.03
N VAL A 85 8.81 3.44 -7.10
CA VAL A 85 7.36 3.23 -7.18
C VAL A 85 7.03 1.74 -7.09
N ILE A 86 7.73 0.88 -7.83
CA ILE A 86 7.49 -0.58 -7.79
C ILE A 86 7.68 -1.11 -6.37
N ALA A 87 8.78 -0.75 -5.70
CA ALA A 87 9.04 -1.15 -4.34
C ALA A 87 7.91 -0.67 -3.40
N LEU A 88 7.56 0.62 -3.46
CA LEU A 88 6.50 1.20 -2.64
C LEU A 88 5.14 0.51 -2.86
N VAL A 89 4.80 0.17 -4.11
CA VAL A 89 3.58 -0.60 -4.42
C VAL A 89 3.62 -1.95 -3.71
N VAL A 90 4.70 -2.73 -3.87
CA VAL A 90 4.84 -4.05 -3.23
C VAL A 90 4.68 -3.96 -1.70
N TYR A 91 5.28 -2.96 -1.07
CA TYR A 91 5.11 -2.74 0.37
C TYR A 91 3.70 -2.30 0.75
N ALA A 92 3.06 -1.43 -0.03
CA ALA A 92 1.71 -0.93 0.26
C ALA A 92 0.62 -2.00 0.01
N LEU A 93 0.87 -3.00 -0.82
CA LEU A 93 -0.13 -4.02 -1.17
C LEU A 93 -0.63 -4.80 0.04
N LEU A 94 0.24 -5.38 0.88
CA LEU A 94 -0.22 -6.19 2.02
C LEU A 94 -1.09 -5.41 3.01
N PRO A 95 -0.71 -4.22 3.52
CA PRO A 95 -1.55 -3.49 4.47
C PRO A 95 -2.87 -3.08 3.83
N ILE A 96 -2.89 -2.68 2.55
CA ILE A 96 -4.14 -2.38 1.84
C ILE A 96 -5.02 -3.63 1.73
N LEU A 97 -4.46 -4.76 1.30
CA LEU A 97 -5.15 -6.05 1.20
C LEU A 97 -5.74 -6.46 2.55
N ARG A 98 -4.90 -6.44 3.59
CA ARG A 98 -5.28 -6.85 4.94
C ARG A 98 -6.34 -5.92 5.52
N ASN A 99 -6.17 -4.61 5.41
CA ASN A 99 -7.14 -3.64 5.91
C ASN A 99 -8.46 -3.72 5.15
N THR A 100 -8.43 -3.98 3.85
CA THR A 100 -9.67 -4.17 3.06
C THR A 100 -10.39 -5.44 3.48
N TYR A 101 -9.68 -6.57 3.59
CA TYR A 101 -10.26 -7.83 4.02
C TYR A 101 -10.83 -7.72 5.45
N THR A 102 -10.03 -7.24 6.39
CA THR A 102 -10.42 -7.11 7.80
C THR A 102 -11.59 -6.13 7.95
N GLY A 103 -11.53 -4.98 7.27
CA GLY A 103 -12.61 -3.99 7.31
C GLY A 103 -13.95 -4.52 6.81
N ILE A 104 -13.96 -5.44 5.83
CA ILE A 104 -15.19 -6.10 5.38
C ILE A 104 -15.60 -7.23 6.33
N ALA A 105 -14.63 -8.03 6.80
CA ALA A 105 -14.89 -9.18 7.67
C ALA A 105 -15.41 -8.79 9.06
N GLU A 106 -15.08 -7.58 9.54
CA GLU A 106 -15.50 -7.03 10.83
C GLU A 106 -16.83 -6.27 10.79
N VAL A 107 -17.49 -6.18 9.63
CA VAL A 107 -18.82 -5.54 9.53
C VAL A 107 -19.83 -6.29 10.40
N ASP A 108 -20.59 -5.54 11.21
CA ASP A 108 -21.65 -6.08 12.07
C ASP A 108 -22.69 -6.85 11.23
N PRO A 109 -22.96 -8.14 11.54
CA PRO A 109 -24.02 -8.92 10.89
C PRO A 109 -25.39 -8.22 10.88
N SER A 110 -25.71 -7.40 11.88
CA SER A 110 -26.96 -6.64 11.95
C SER A 110 -27.12 -5.67 10.76
N LEU A 111 -26.03 -5.03 10.33
CA LEU A 111 -26.00 -4.15 9.17
C LEU A 111 -26.19 -4.94 7.87
N VAL A 112 -25.66 -6.16 7.81
CA VAL A 112 -25.85 -7.07 6.66
C VAL A 112 -27.30 -7.52 6.55
N GLU A 113 -27.94 -7.88 7.67
CA GLU A 113 -29.37 -8.23 7.69
C GLU A 113 -30.27 -7.04 7.37
N ALA A 114 -29.94 -5.84 7.87
CA ALA A 114 -30.65 -4.62 7.50
C ALA A 114 -30.55 -4.33 5.99
N ALA A 115 -29.37 -4.50 5.40
CA ALA A 115 -29.15 -4.36 3.96
C ALA A 115 -30.01 -5.36 3.15
N LYS A 116 -30.09 -6.61 3.59
CA LYS A 116 -30.97 -7.62 2.99
C LYS A 116 -32.45 -7.23 3.12
N GLY A 117 -32.85 -6.68 4.27
CA GLY A 117 -34.22 -6.23 4.55
C GLY A 117 -34.72 -5.11 3.61
N ILE A 118 -33.83 -4.27 3.10
CA ILE A 118 -34.14 -3.23 2.09
C ILE A 118 -33.98 -3.72 0.63
N GLY A 119 -33.77 -5.03 0.41
CA GLY A 119 -33.70 -5.64 -0.91
C GLY A 119 -32.31 -5.68 -1.56
N MET A 120 -31.22 -5.40 -0.82
CA MET A 120 -29.88 -5.63 -1.35
C MET A 120 -29.62 -7.14 -1.47
N LYS A 121 -29.21 -7.57 -2.66
CA LYS A 121 -28.81 -8.97 -2.89
C LYS A 121 -27.42 -9.17 -2.31
N THR A 122 -27.22 -10.23 -1.52
CA THR A 122 -25.89 -10.70 -1.15
C THR A 122 -25.15 -11.06 -2.43
N ARG A 123 -24.18 -10.23 -2.84
CA ARG A 123 -23.43 -10.46 -4.08
C ARG A 123 -22.50 -11.66 -3.87
N THR A 124 -22.74 -12.72 -4.65
CA THR A 124 -21.84 -13.86 -4.91
C THR A 124 -20.38 -13.47 -4.97
#